data_AF-A0A6I7HTK8-F1
#
_entry.id   AF-A0A6I7HTK8-F1
#
_cell.length_a   1.000
_cell.length_b   1.000
_cell.length_c   1.000
_cell.angle_alpha   90.00
_cell.angle_beta   90.00
_cell.angle_gamma   90.00
#
_symmetry.space_group_name_H-M   'P 1'
#
loop_
_entity.id
_entity.type
_entity.pdbx_description
1 polymer ?
#
loop_
_entity_poly.entity_id
_entity_poly.type
_entity_poly.pdbx_seq_one_letter_code
_entity_poly.pdbx_strand_id
1 'polypeptide(L)' 'MRSLEVGCGPGVLASLIAERLSGECFVLGIDRSVKAVAAARASVTAFAFPNALSFRQASAEELALPRT' A
#
# COMPACT_ATOMS: atom_id res chain seq x y z
N MET A 1 -8.84 10.93 -0.28
CA MET A 1 -7.57 11.09 -1.05
C MET A 1 -7.09 9.73 -1.56
N ARG A 2 -6.45 9.64 -2.74
CA ARG A 2 -5.81 8.40 -3.23
C ARG A 2 -4.32 8.63 -3.44
N SER A 3 -3.48 7.76 -2.91
CA SER A 3 -2.02 7.86 -2.95
C SER A 3 -1.40 6.57 -3.50
N LEU A 4 -0.25 6.71 -4.16
CA LEU A 4 0.59 5.62 -4.66
C LEU A 4 1.97 5.72 -4.01
N GLU A 5 2.42 4.64 -3.38
CA GLU A 5 3.77 4.49 -2.85
C GLU A 5 4.55 3.52 -3.73
N VAL A 6 5.67 3.98 -4.29
CA VAL A 6 6.59 3.16 -5.09
C VAL A 6 7.78 2.75 -4.22
N GLY A 7 8.03 1.45 -4.10
CA GLY A 7 9.01 0.90 -3.17
C GLY A 7 8.46 0.80 -1.76
N CYS A 8 7.30 0.15 -1.57
CA CYS A 8 6.58 0.18 -0.30
C CYS A 8 7.26 -0.61 0.83
N GLY A 9 8.24 -1.48 0.52
CA GLY A 9 8.84 -2.35 1.53
C GLY A 9 7.75 -3.12 2.31
N PRO A 10 7.81 -3.17 3.66
CA PRO A 10 6.79 -3.80 4.51
C PRO A 10 5.53 -2.93 4.74
N GLY A 11 5.37 -1.80 4.05
CA GLY A 11 4.16 -0.97 4.10
C GLY A 11 4.09 0.03 5.26
N VAL A 12 5.21 0.35 5.92
CA VAL A 12 5.23 1.24 7.11
C VAL A 12 4.77 2.66 6.78
N LEU A 13 5.24 3.24 5.68
CA LEU A 13 4.85 4.61 5.30
C LEU A 13 3.36 4.67 4.95
N ALA A 14 2.85 3.73 4.15
CA ALA A 14 1.42 3.62 3.86
C ALA A 14 0.57 3.58 5.15
N SER A 15 0.96 2.76 6.13
CA SER A 15 0.27 2.68 7.42
C SER A 15 0.30 4.01 8.17
N LEU A 16 1.44 4.70 8.25
CA LEU A 16 1.55 6.01 8.90
C LEU A 16 0.68 7.08 8.22
N ILE A 17 0.57 7.06 6.89
CA ILE A 17 -0.32 7.95 6.14
C ILE A 17 -1.79 7.66 6.51
N ALA A 18 -2.18 6.38 6.50
CA ALA A 18 -3.55 5.99 6.84
C ALA A 18 -3.92 6.33 8.29
N GLU A 19 -3.01 6.14 9.24
CA GLU A 19 -3.20 6.58 10.63
C GLU A 19 -3.34 8.11 10.73
N ARG A 20 -2.44 8.85 10.06
CA ARG A 20 -2.43 10.32 10.09
C ARG A 20 -3.72 10.92 9.53
N LEU A 21 -4.35 10.23 8.58
CA LEU A 21 -5.60 10.62 7.94
C LEU A 21 -6.82 9.90 8.54
N SER A 22 -6.67 9.19 9.66
CA SER A 22 -7.76 8.48 10.34
C SER A 22 -8.55 7.52 9.41
N GLY A 23 -7.85 6.89 8.46
CA GLY A 23 -8.44 6.00 7.47
C GLY A 23 -9.15 6.70 6.31
N GLU A 24 -9.22 8.03 6.27
CA GLU A 24 -9.88 8.81 5.20
C GLU A 24 -9.02 8.94 3.92
N CYS A 25 -8.32 7.87 3.57
CA CYS A 25 -7.51 7.77 2.37
C CYS A 25 -7.47 6.35 1.83
N PHE A 26 -6.97 6.23 0.60
CA PHE A 26 -6.59 4.96 0.03
C PHE A 26 -5.12 5.05 -0.43
N VAL A 27 -4.26 4.21 0.13
CA VAL A 27 -2.85 4.10 -0.26
C VAL A 27 -2.64 2.75 -0.94
N LEU A 28 -2.21 2.80 -2.20
CA LEU A 28 -1.68 1.65 -2.90
C LEU A 28 -0.16 1.64 -2.77
N GLY A 29 0.41 0.64 -2.11
CA GLY A 29 1.85 0.38 -2.12
C GLY A 29 2.23 -0.64 -3.18
N ILE A 30 3.31 -0.37 -3.92
CA ILE A 30 3.93 -1.32 -4.84
C ILE A 30 5.40 -1.56 -4.53
N ASP A 31 5.85 -2.79 -4.75
CA ASP A 31 7.26 -3.16 -4.67
C ASP A 31 7.54 -4.34 -5.63
N ARG A 32 8.76 -4.43 -6.15
CA ARG A 32 9.20 -5.56 -6.98
C ARG A 32 9.49 -6.82 -6.16
N SER A 33 9.79 -6.65 -4.88
CA SER A 33 10.10 -7.73 -3.94
C SER A 33 8.83 -8.43 -3.46
N VAL A 34 8.66 -9.70 -3.85
CA VAL A 34 7.61 -10.60 -3.34
C VAL A 34 7.62 -10.61 -1.81
N LYS A 35 8.81 -10.67 -1.20
CA LYS A 35 9.00 -10.72 0.25
C LYS A 35 8.47 -9.45 0.92
N ALA A 36 8.76 -8.28 0.35
CA ALA A 36 8.29 -7.00 0.86
C ALA A 36 6.75 -6.92 0.82
N VAL A 37 6.16 -7.24 -0.32
CA VAL A 37 4.70 -7.21 -0.52
C VAL A 37 3.98 -8.21 0.39
N ALA A 38 4.55 -9.41 0.58
CA ALA A 38 3.98 -10.39 1.51
C ALA A 38 3.95 -9.86 2.95
N ALA A 39 5.05 -9.23 3.41
CA ALA A 39 5.10 -8.60 4.72
C ALA A 39 4.11 -7.43 4.84
N ALA A 40 4.00 -6.60 3.81
CA ALA A 40 3.04 -5.49 3.78
C ALA A 40 1.58 -5.97 3.80
N ARG A 41 1.24 -7.04 3.09
CA ARG A 41 -0.12 -7.61 3.15
C ARG A 41 -0.45 -8.20 4.52
N ALA A 42 0.52 -8.84 5.17
CA ALA A 42 0.34 -9.39 6.50
C ALA A 42 0.06 -8.29 7.56
N SER A 43 0.63 -7.09 7.40
CA SER A 43 0.38 -5.98 8.32
C SER A 43 -1.04 -5.40 8.22
N VAL A 44 -1.70 -5.51 7.05
CA VAL A 44 -3.08 -5.00 6.84
C VAL A 44 -4.10 -5.71 7.74
N THR A 45 -3.98 -7.02 7.94
CA THR A 45 -4.99 -7.81 8.69
C THR A 45 -5.15 -7.35 10.14
N ALA A 46 -4.08 -6.84 10.75
CA ALA A 46 -4.08 -6.33 12.12
C ALA A 46 -4.18 -4.80 12.20
N PHE A 47 -4.31 -4.11 11.07
CA PHE A 47 -4.29 -2.65 11.00
C PHE A 47 -5.67 -2.05 11.31
N ALA A 48 -5.69 -0.87 11.94
CA ALA A 48 -6.93 -0.20 12.35
C ALA A 48 -7.81 0.24 11.16
N PHE A 49 -7.21 0.47 9.99
CA PHE A 49 -7.90 0.93 8.77
C PHE A 49 -7.60 -0.01 7.59
N PRO A 50 -8.03 -1.29 7.63
CA PRO A 50 -7.62 -2.29 6.66
C PRO A 50 -8.08 -1.96 5.23
N ASN A 51 -9.17 -1.19 5.09
CA ASN A 51 -9.69 -0.74 3.79
C ASN A 51 -8.93 0.47 3.22
N ALA A 52 -8.07 1.12 4.01
CA ALA A 52 -7.27 2.26 3.58
C ALA A 52 -5.99 1.84 2.84
N LEU A 53 -5.61 0.56 2.89
CA LEU A 53 -4.34 0.06 2.39
C LEU A 53 -4.54 -1.07 1.36
N SER A 54 -3.73 -1.07 0.31
CA SER A 54 -3.59 -2.20 -0.59
C SER A 54 -2.14 -2.34 -1.06
N PHE A 55 -1.68 -3.57 -1.24
CA PHE A 55 -0.31 -3.85 -1.66
C PHE A 55 -0.26 -4.79 -2.86
N ARG A 56 0.49 -4.40 -3.89
CA ARG A 56 0.67 -5.17 -5.14
C ARG A 56 2.15 -5.38 -5.42
N GLN A 57 2.51 -6.59 -5.83
CA GLN A 57 3.81 -6.80 -6.43
C GLN A 57 3.78 -6.26 -7.86
N ALA A 58 4.62 -5.29 -8.14
CA ALA A 58 4.78 -4.69 -9.45
C ALA A 58 6.10 -3.93 -9.52
N SER A 59 6.70 -3.86 -10.71
CA SER A 59 7.66 -2.80 -11.01
C SER A 59 6.91 -1.48 -11.18
N ALA A 60 7.61 -0.35 -10.99
CA ALA A 60 6.99 0.96 -11.18
C ALA A 60 6.68 1.21 -12.66
N GLU A 61 7.55 0.68 -13.51
CA GLU A 61 7.57 0.81 -14.96
C GLU A 61 6.39 0.05 -15.61
N GLU A 62 5.92 -1.04 -15.00
CA GLU A 62 4.83 -1.88 -15.52
C GLU A 62 3.50 -1.64 -14.79
N LEU A 63 3.44 -0.69 -13.85
CA LEU A 63 2.22 -0.42 -13.10
C LEU A 63 1.14 0.19 -14.02
N ALA A 64 0.14 -0.63 -14.35
CA ALA A 64 -1.12 -0.16 -14.89
C ALA A 64 -2.14 0.09 -13.76
N LEU A 65 -2.80 1.25 -13.84
CA LEU A 65 -3.99 1.57 -13.06
C LEU A 65 -5.22 1.55 -13.98
N PRO A 66 -6.40 1.13 -13.48
CA PRO A 66 -7.63 1.22 -14.25
C PRO A 66 -7.89 2.66 -14.69
N ARG A 67 -8.31 2.84 -15.95
CA ARG A 67 -8.87 4.13 -16.41
C ARG A 67 -10.31 4.20 -15.91
N THR A 68 -10.56 5.10 -14.97
CA THR A 68 -11.91 5.48 -14.51
C THR A 68 -12.48 6.56 -15.40
#